data_AF-A0A1A3FQP9-F1
#
_entry.id   AF-A0A1A3FQP9-F1
#
_cell.length_a   1.000
_cell.length_b   1.000
_cell.length_c   1.000
_cell.angle_alpha   90.00
_cell.angle_beta   90.00
_cell.angle_gamma   90.00
#
_symmetry.space_group_name_H-M   'P 1'
#
loop_
_entity.id
_entity.type
_entity.pdbx_description
1 polymer ?
#
loop_
_entity_poly.entity_id
_entity_poly.type
_entity_poly.pdbx_seq_one_letter_code
_entity_poly.pdbx_strand_id
1 'polypeptide(L)'
;MTLHRSIHVQDWVKTHRTDIDQLTLACGPHHRLLEKGWTTQKRANGDTEWIPPPHLDRGQPRTNTFHHPEEILADEDDDDP
;
A
#
# COMPACT_ATOMS: atom_id res chain seq x y z
N MET A 1 -15.27 -0.81 14.32
CA MET A 1 -14.58 0.44 13.95
C MET A 1 -13.09 0.16 13.88
N THR A 2 -12.54 0.06 12.68
CA THR A 2 -11.10 -0.18 12.48
C THR A 2 -10.36 1.15 12.57
N LEU A 3 -9.53 1.33 13.60
CA LEU A 3 -8.65 2.50 13.69
C LEU A 3 -7.64 2.42 12.53
N HIS A 4 -7.75 3.34 11.56
CA HIS A 4 -6.73 3.54 10.54
C HIS A 4 -5.61 4.43 11.08
N ARG A 5 -4.36 4.06 10.79
CA ARG A 5 -3.17 4.82 11.14
C ARG A 5 -2.54 5.34 9.85
N SER A 6 -1.99 6.55 9.92
CA SER A 6 -1.19 7.11 8.83
C SER A 6 0.24 6.58 8.92
N ILE A 7 0.75 6.06 7.82
CA ILE A 7 2.14 5.67 7.60
C ILE A 7 2.79 6.77 6.77
N HIS A 8 3.98 7.22 7.17
CA HIS A 8 4.80 8.05 6.31
C HIS A 8 5.52 7.20 5.26
N VAL A 9 5.38 7.56 3.98
CA VAL A 9 6.07 6.90 2.85
C VAL A 9 7.58 7.18 2.90
N GLN A 10 7.96 8.39 3.35
CA GLN A 10 9.33 8.73 3.71
C GLN A 10 9.41 8.96 5.21
N ASP A 11 10.29 8.25 5.90
CA ASP A 11 10.41 8.33 7.36
C ASP A 11 10.45 9.78 7.84
N TRP A 12 9.58 10.11 8.81
CA TRP A 12 9.54 11.44 9.40
C TRP A 12 10.91 11.87 9.94
N VAL A 13 11.69 10.95 10.51
CA VAL A 13 13.03 11.28 11.03
C VAL A 13 14.00 11.78 9.96
N LYS A 14 13.76 11.44 8.68
CA LYS A 14 14.60 11.86 7.56
C LYS A 14 14.18 13.21 7.00
N THR A 15 12.88 13.48 6.97
CA THR A 15 12.31 14.66 6.28
C THR A 15 11.82 15.75 7.23
N HIS A 16 11.47 15.39 8.47
CA HIS A 16 10.78 16.20 9.47
C HIS A 16 9.45 16.80 8.96
N ARG A 17 8.88 16.24 7.89
CA ARG A 17 7.67 16.74 7.24
C ARG A 17 6.50 15.77 7.39
N THR A 18 5.33 16.33 7.65
CA THR A 18 4.04 15.62 7.67
C THR A 18 3.21 16.10 6.49
N ASP A 19 3.72 15.81 5.29
CA ASP A 19 3.04 16.16 4.05
C ASP A 19 1.93 15.15 3.77
N ILE A 20 0.71 15.61 3.49
CA ILE A 20 -0.44 14.73 3.26
C ILE A 20 -0.23 13.84 2.03
N ASP A 21 0.57 14.32 1.07
CA ASP A 21 0.92 13.55 -0.12
C ASP A 21 1.93 12.44 0.17
N GLN A 22 2.63 12.51 1.32
CA GLN A 22 3.60 11.52 1.79
C GLN A 22 3.04 10.58 2.86
N LEU A 23 1.71 10.51 2.99
CA LEU A 23 1.02 9.59 3.89
C LEU A 23 0.28 8.50 3.11
N THR A 24 0.23 7.31 3.69
CA THR A 24 -0.70 6.25 3.32
C THR A 24 -1.47 5.75 4.53
N LEU A 25 -2.73 5.34 4.33
CA LEU A 25 -3.59 4.84 5.40
C LEU A 25 -3.48 3.32 5.49
N ALA A 26 -3.21 2.82 6.69
CA ALA A 26 -3.15 1.39 6.96
C ALA A 26 -3.88 1.04 8.25
N CYS A 27 -4.47 -0.15 8.31
CA CYS A 27 -4.98 -0.69 9.56
C CYS A 27 -3.82 -1.08 10.50
N GLY A 28 -4.08 -1.15 11.81
CA GLY A 28 -3.05 -1.44 12.82
C GLY A 28 -2.15 -2.66 12.51
N PRO A 29 -2.69 -3.83 12.10
CA PRO A 29 -1.87 -4.97 11.69
C PRO A 29 -0.94 -4.69 10.51
N HIS A 30 -1.42 -4.01 9.47
CA HIS A 30 -0.60 -3.64 8.31
C HIS A 30 0.46 -2.60 8.66
N HIS A 31 0.17 -1.65 9.56
CA HIS A 31 1.18 -0.71 10.06
C HIS A 31 2.38 -1.41 10.70
N ARG A 32 2.15 -2.53 11.40
CA ARG A 32 3.24 -3.32 12.01
C ARG A 32 4.10 -4.09 10.99
N LEU A 33 3.68 -4.20 9.73
CA LEU A 33 4.50 -4.85 8.70
C LEU A 33 5.74 -4.02 8.34
N LEU A 34 5.70 -2.69 8.54
CA LEU A 34 6.87 -1.83 8.33
C LEU A 34 8.05 -2.23 9.21
N GLU A 35 7.79 -2.58 10.46
CA GLU A 35 8.80 -3.08 11.41
C GLU A 35 9.33 -4.47 11.01
N LYS A 36 8.68 -5.16 10.07
CA LYS A 36 9.05 -6.48 9.57
C LYS A 36 9.71 -6.43 8.18
N GLY A 37 10.22 -5.26 7.80
CA GLY A 37 10.97 -5.07 6.55
C GLY A 37 10.11 -4.89 5.31
N TRP A 38 8.80 -4.64 5.47
CA TRP A 38 7.97 -4.16 4.38
C TRP A 38 8.15 -2.66 4.20
N THR A 39 8.09 -2.20 2.96
CA THR A 39 8.09 -0.77 2.65
C THR A 39 6.84 -0.41 1.86
N THR A 40 6.43 0.86 1.93
CA THR A 40 5.32 1.37 1.14
C THR A 40 5.81 2.38 0.12
N GLN A 41 5.20 2.40 -1.05
CA GLN A 41 5.44 3.41 -2.10
C GLN A 41 4.10 3.95 -2.58
N LYS A 42 4.03 5.26 -2.81
CA LYS A 42 2.88 5.89 -3.45
C LYS A 42 3.14 6.01 -4.96
N ARG A 43 2.24 5.46 -5.76
CA ARG A 43 2.28 5.56 -7.23
C ARG A 43 1.72 6.89 -7.71
N ALA A 44 2.04 7.25 -8.96
CA ALA A 44 1.54 8.47 -9.59
C ALA A 44 0.00 8.47 -9.78
N ASN A 45 -0.61 7.30 -9.85
CA ASN A 45 -2.07 7.14 -9.90
C ASN A 45 -2.75 7.24 -8.52
N GLY A 46 -1.99 7.46 -7.44
CA GLY A 46 -2.50 7.60 -6.08
C GLY A 46 -2.49 6.31 -5.25
N ASP A 47 -2.23 5.15 -5.88
CA ASP A 47 -2.21 3.88 -5.17
C ASP A 47 -1.04 3.76 -4.21
N THR A 48 -1.25 3.00 -3.13
CA THR A 48 -0.17 2.59 -2.24
C THR A 48 0.23 1.16 -2.52
N GLU A 49 1.46 0.97 -2.93
CA GLU A 49 2.11 -0.33 -3.02
C GLU A 49 2.75 -0.72 -1.70
N TRP A 50 2.66 -2.01 -1.40
CA TRP A 50 3.35 -2.71 -0.33
C TRP A 50 4.42 -3.59 -0.94
N ILE A 51 5.68 -3.22 -0.70
CA ILE A 51 6.84 -3.91 -1.21
C ILE A 51 7.31 -4.90 -0.13
N PRO A 52 7.27 -6.22 -0.41
CA PRO A 52 7.73 -7.23 0.54
C PRO A 52 9.26 -7.21 0.69
N PRO A 53 9.80 -7.73 1.81
CA PRO A 53 11.22 -8.01 1.90
C PRO A 53 11.62 -9.10 0.88
N PRO A 54 12.88 -9.15 0.41
CA PRO A 54 13.28 -9.96 -0.75
C PRO A 54 12.94 -11.46 -0.66
N HIS A 55 12.96 -12.03 0.54
CA HIS A 55 12.63 -13.45 0.77
C HIS A 55 11.12 -13.76 0.69
N LEU A 56 10.27 -12.74 0.63
CA LEU A 56 8.82 -12.83 0.46
C LEU A 56 8.36 -12.24 -0.88
N ASP A 57 9.25 -11.74 -1.73
CA ASP A 57 8.90 -11.27 -3.07
C ASP A 57 8.75 -12.48 -4.01
N ARG A 58 7.50 -12.79 -4.37
CA ARG A 58 7.12 -13.91 -5.24
C ARG A 58 6.31 -13.43 -6.45
N GLY A 59 6.33 -12.14 -6.74
CA GLY A 59 5.53 -11.55 -7.82
C GLY A 59 4.04 -11.38 -7.50
N GLN A 60 3.66 -11.39 -6.23
CA GLN A 60 2.29 -11.11 -5.79
C GLN A 60 1.87 -9.66 -6.08
N PRO A 61 0.56 -9.37 -6.20
CA PRO A 61 0.05 -8.01 -6.29
C PRO A 61 0.54 -7.16 -5.13
N ARG A 62 1.01 -5.95 -5.44
CA ARG A 62 1.58 -5.01 -4.46
C ARG A 62 0.54 -4.05 -3.89
N THR A 63 -0.63 -3.94 -4.51
CA THR A 63 -1.73 -3.08 -4.05
C THR A 63 -2.71 -3.88 -3.21
N ASN A 64 -3.23 -3.28 -2.14
CA ASN A 64 -4.24 -3.92 -1.28
C ASN A 64 -5.66 -3.60 -1.77
N THR A 65 -6.31 -4.58 -2.38
CA THR A 65 -7.69 -4.50 -2.89
C THR A 65 -8.75 -4.94 -1.87
N PHE A 66 -8.41 -5.13 -0.59
CA PHE A 66 -9.35 -5.61 0.44
C PHE A 66 -10.63 -4.77 0.56
N HIS A 67 -10.55 -3.45 0.33
CA HIS A 67 -11.71 -2.55 0.34
C HIS A 67 -12.28 -2.27 -1.06
N HIS A 68 -11.65 -2.84 -2.09
CA HIS A 68 -12.04 -2.74 -3.50
C HIS A 68 -12.10 -4.14 -4.12
N PRO A 69 -12.93 -5.05 -3.59
CA PRO A 69 -13.05 -6.40 -4.14
C PRO A 69 -13.51 -6.40 -5.61
N GLU A 70 -14.17 -5.33 -6.07
CA GLU A 70 -14.54 -5.11 -7.47
C GLU A 70 -13.34 -5.14 -8.43
N GLU A 71 -12.16 -4.71 -7.98
CA GLU A 71 -10.92 -4.69 -8.79
C GLU A 71 -10.30 -6.10 -8.96
N ILE A 72 -10.70 -7.06 -8.12
CA ILE A 72 -10.29 -8.48 -8.26
C ILE A 72 -11.27 -9.24 -9.17
N LEU A 73 -12.53 -8.82 -9.19
CA LEU A 73 -13.62 -9.50 -9.92
C LEU A 73 -13.80 -8.99 -11.35
N ALA A 74 -13.12 -7.90 -11.72
CA ALA A 74 -13.01 -7.44 -13.09
C ALA A 74 -12.01 -8.33 -13.86
N ASP A 75 -12.35 -9.60 -14.06
CA ASP A 75 -11.71 -10.44 -15.06
C ASP A 75 -12.29 -10.10 -16.44
N GLU A 76 -11.45 -9.56 -17.34
CA GLU A 76 -11.47 -9.78 -18.80
C GLU A 76 -12.78 -9.53 -19.60
N ASP A 77 -13.54 -8.45 -19.35
CA ASP A 77 -14.73 -8.07 -20.17
C ASP A 77 -14.54 -6.72 -20.94
N ASP A 78 -13.32 -6.39 -21.36
CA ASP A 78 -13.04 -5.22 -22.22
C ASP A 78 -12.06 -5.55 -23.38
N ASP A 79 -12.11 -6.79 -23.88
CA ASP A 79 -11.58 -7.16 -25.20
C ASP A 79 -12.76 -7.58 -26.08
N ASP A 80 -13.60 -6.59 -26.47
CA ASP A 80 -14.50 -6.73 -27.63
C ASP A 80 -13.91 -5.88 -28.78
N PRO A 81 -13.73 -6.44 -29.99
CA PRO A 81 -12.91 -5.89 -31.07
C PRO A 81 -13.46 -4.64 -31.79
#